data_AF-A0A7C5JER3-F1
#
_entry.id   AF-A0A7C5JER3-F1
#
_cell.length_a   1.000
_cell.length_b   1.000
_cell.length_c   1.000
_cell.angle_alpha   90.00
_cell.angle_beta   90.00
_cell.angle_gamma   90.00
#
_symmetry.space_group_name_H-M   'P 1'
#
loop_
_entity.id
_entity.type
_entity.pdbx_description
1 polymer ?
#
loop_
_entity_poly.entity_id
_entity_poly.type
_entity_poly.pdbx_seq_one_letter_code
_entity_poly.pdbx_strand_id
1 'polypeptide(L)'
;MNTVLIILLISVIIILLFLTRFSHQVQNLKKKVANEEALDEDEREKLIENFVHSNEFIYTGITFCFLAIVYLVYFYFRDTIYIGHIQEWLNIVIRWMHITFGIAWIGASFFFVFMENSLHKDPDKPELKGNLWMLHGGGFWFVEKYQVAPKQMPRGVHWFKYEAYFTWLTGFSLLFIVYYFNAKAMLIDPNIYDMPTWVGIVIGIGSLAVGYAIYHAMSLTPLLKKPMLFG
;
A
#
# COMPACT_ATOMS: atom_id res chain seq x y z
N MET A 1 2.21 11.65 34.32
CA MET A 1 2.53 10.89 33.09
C MET A 1 1.74 11.42 31.89
N ASN A 2 0.41 11.52 31.98
CA ASN A 2 -0.44 11.91 30.85
C ASN A 2 -0.16 13.33 30.30
N THR A 3 0.13 14.32 31.15
CA THR A 3 0.46 15.68 30.70
C THR A 3 1.74 15.72 29.86
N VAL A 4 2.75 14.92 30.22
CA VAL A 4 4.01 14.84 29.45
C VAL A 4 3.77 14.23 28.08
N LEU A 5 2.97 13.16 28.00
CA LEU A 5 2.58 12.54 26.74
C LEU A 5 1.80 13.49 25.83
N ILE A 6 0.89 14.29 26.39
CA ILE A 6 0.14 15.30 25.64
C ILE A 6 1.07 16.38 25.09
N ILE A 7 2.00 16.88 25.91
CA ILE A 7 2.99 17.87 25.46
C ILE A 7 3.84 17.30 24.33
N LEU A 8 4.37 16.08 24.49
CA LEU A 8 5.13 15.41 23.44
C LEU A 8 4.32 15.22 22.15
N LEU A 9 3.06 14.78 22.28
CA LEU A 9 2.16 14.61 21.14
C LEU A 9 1.95 15.93 20.38
N ILE A 10 1.67 17.02 21.11
CA ILE A 10 1.51 18.36 20.53
C ILE A 10 2.81 18.81 19.86
N SER A 11 3.96 18.61 20.50
CA SER A 11 5.27 18.95 19.91
C SER A 11 5.52 18.20 18.61
N VAL A 12 5.25 16.89 18.57
CA VAL A 12 5.41 16.08 17.34
C VAL A 12 4.44 16.53 16.25
N ILE A 13 3.19 16.87 16.59
CA ILE A 13 2.22 17.41 15.62
C ILE A 13 2.71 18.74 15.05
N ILE A 14 3.25 19.64 15.87
CA ILE A 14 3.82 20.92 15.41
C ILE A 14 4.98 20.68 14.45
N ILE A 15 5.90 19.75 14.78
CA ILE A 15 7.01 19.37 13.90
C ILE A 15 6.49 18.79 12.58
N LEU A 16 5.49 17.90 12.63
CA LEU A 16 4.87 17.32 11.44
C LEU A 16 4.28 18.40 10.52
N LEU A 17 3.54 19.36 11.09
CA LEU A 17 2.97 20.48 10.34
C LEU A 17 4.06 21.36 9.72
N PHE A 18 5.13 21.64 10.48
CA PHE A 18 6.29 22.37 9.99
C PHE A 18 6.98 21.65 8.82
N LEU A 19 7.30 20.37 8.96
CA LEU A 19 7.93 19.57 7.91
C LEU A 19 7.06 19.48 6.65
N THR A 20 5.74 19.36 6.82
CA THR A 20 4.79 19.34 5.68
C THR A 20 4.78 20.67 4.95
N ARG A 21 4.76 21.80 5.68
CA ARG A 21 4.84 23.14 5.10
C ARG A 21 6.18 23.36 4.40
N PHE A 22 7.26 22.92 5.01
CA PHE A 22 8.61 23.03 4.45
C PHE A 22 8.76 22.19 3.17
N SER A 23 8.23 20.95 3.14
CA SER A 23 8.14 20.13 1.92
C SER A 23 7.45 20.89 0.78
N HIS A 24 6.31 21.52 1.03
CA HIS A 24 5.64 22.33 0.02
C HIS A 24 6.49 23.52 -0.47
N GLN A 25 7.22 24.16 0.43
CA GLN A 25 8.12 25.26 0.07
C GLN A 25 9.28 24.78 -0.82
N VAL A 26 9.92 23.67 -0.47
CA VAL A 26 10.99 23.05 -1.27
C VAL A 26 10.48 22.66 -2.66
N GLN A 27 9.29 22.07 -2.77
CA GLN A 27 8.70 21.77 -4.07
C GLN A 27 8.43 23.01 -4.92
N ASN A 28 7.97 24.11 -4.29
CA ASN A 28 7.75 25.37 -4.99
C ASN A 28 9.08 25.98 -5.48
N LEU A 29 10.14 25.91 -4.67
CA LEU A 29 11.48 26.35 -5.07
C LEU A 29 12.04 25.49 -6.21
N LYS A 30 11.91 24.16 -6.11
CA LYS A 30 12.30 23.22 -7.16
C LYS A 30 11.62 23.55 -8.49
N LYS A 31 10.32 23.86 -8.48
CA LYS A 31 9.57 24.27 -9.69
C LYS A 31 10.06 25.61 -10.24
N LYS A 32 10.39 26.58 -9.39
CA LYS A 32 10.95 27.87 -9.84
C LYS A 32 12.31 27.66 -10.54
N VAL A 33 13.22 26.92 -9.91
CA VAL A 33 14.55 26.61 -10.46
C VAL A 33 14.45 25.79 -11.75
N ALA A 34 13.50 24.85 -11.84
CA ALA A 34 13.29 24.07 -13.05
C ALA A 34 12.82 24.91 -14.26
N ASN A 35 12.21 26.07 -14.02
CA ASN A 35 11.71 26.98 -15.05
C ASN A 35 12.62 28.21 -15.26
N GLU A 36 13.73 28.31 -14.55
CA GLU A 36 14.63 29.46 -14.61
C GLU A 36 15.57 29.32 -15.81
N GLU A 37 15.37 30.17 -16.83
CA GLU A 37 16.13 30.14 -18.09
C GLU A 37 17.56 30.70 -17.93
N ALA A 38 17.81 31.48 -16.86
CA ALA A 38 19.11 32.11 -16.60
C ALA A 38 20.17 31.15 -16.01
N LEU A 39 19.78 29.94 -15.60
CA LEU A 39 20.69 28.96 -15.00
C LEU A 39 21.33 28.04 -16.05
N ASP A 40 22.63 27.82 -15.91
CA ASP A 40 23.33 26.79 -16.68
C ASP A 40 22.75 25.39 -16.38
N GLU A 41 22.85 24.48 -17.34
CA GLU A 41 22.24 23.16 -17.24
C GLU A 41 22.83 22.31 -16.11
N ASP A 42 24.15 22.33 -15.93
CA ASP A 42 24.83 21.61 -14.84
C ASP A 42 24.49 22.20 -13.46
N GLU A 43 24.39 23.53 -13.35
CA GLU A 43 24.00 24.19 -12.11
C GLU A 43 22.54 23.89 -11.73
N ARG A 44 21.64 23.91 -12.72
CA ARG A 44 20.22 23.57 -12.54
C ARG A 44 20.06 22.11 -12.10
N GLU A 45 20.78 21.17 -12.71
CA GLU A 45 20.72 19.75 -12.35
C GLU A 45 21.19 19.52 -10.91
N LYS A 46 22.34 20.09 -10.52
CA LYS A 46 22.84 20.02 -9.14
C LYS A 46 21.87 20.59 -8.12
N LEU A 47 21.25 21.74 -8.41
CA LEU A 47 20.24 22.33 -7.52
C LEU A 47 19.01 21.43 -7.40
N ILE A 48 18.52 20.87 -8.52
CA ILE A 48 17.38 19.95 -8.54
C ILE A 48 17.68 18.68 -7.72
N GLU A 49 18.87 18.10 -7.87
CA GLU A 49 19.32 16.93 -7.10
C GLU A 49 19.35 17.24 -5.60
N ASN A 50 19.93 18.38 -5.21
CA ASN A 50 19.92 18.85 -3.82
C ASN A 50 18.50 19.01 -3.25
N PHE A 51 17.56 19.54 -4.05
CA PHE A 51 16.15 19.61 -3.64
C PHE A 51 15.48 18.23 -3.56
N VAL A 52 15.85 17.28 -4.41
CA VAL A 52 15.35 15.90 -4.32
C VAL A 52 15.81 15.26 -3.02
N HIS A 53 17.11 15.27 -2.73
CA HIS A 53 17.64 14.73 -1.48
C HIS A 53 17.05 15.43 -0.25
N SER A 54 16.93 16.76 -0.27
CA SER A 54 16.28 17.50 0.82
C SER A 54 14.84 17.04 1.04
N ASN A 55 14.06 16.82 -0.03
CA ASN A 55 12.71 16.30 0.09
C ASN A 55 12.68 14.87 0.65
N GLU A 56 13.60 13.99 0.27
CA GLU A 56 13.69 12.64 0.82
C GLU A 56 13.89 12.65 2.35
N PHE A 57 14.78 13.52 2.86
CA PHE A 57 14.97 13.71 4.30
C PHE A 57 13.72 14.25 4.98
N ILE A 58 13.03 15.22 4.36
CA ILE A 58 11.79 15.78 4.90
C ILE A 58 10.70 14.71 4.98
N TYR A 59 10.50 13.93 3.92
CA TYR A 59 9.50 12.85 3.92
C TYR A 59 9.83 11.78 4.94
N THR A 60 11.10 11.42 5.10
CA THR A 60 11.56 10.52 6.16
C THR A 60 11.20 11.06 7.55
N GLY A 61 11.44 12.36 7.79
CA GLY A 61 11.06 13.03 9.04
C GLY A 61 9.54 13.03 9.28
N ILE A 62 8.75 13.27 8.23
CA ILE A 62 7.27 13.20 8.28
C ILE A 62 6.83 11.78 8.67
N THR A 63 7.41 10.74 8.07
CA THR A 63 7.12 9.34 8.40
C THR A 63 7.44 9.04 9.86
N PHE A 64 8.59 9.45 10.38
CA PHE A 64 8.94 9.27 11.79
C PHE A 64 7.98 10.01 12.73
N CYS A 65 7.58 11.24 12.40
CA CYS A 65 6.59 11.97 13.18
C CYS A 65 5.23 11.27 13.21
N PHE A 66 4.78 10.72 12.08
CA PHE A 66 3.54 9.95 12.01
C PHE A 66 3.60 8.69 12.89
N LEU A 67 4.68 7.92 12.80
CA LEU A 67 4.90 6.75 13.66
C LEU A 67 4.96 7.13 15.15
N ALA A 68 5.63 8.22 15.48
CA ALA A 68 5.70 8.73 16.84
C ALA A 68 4.32 9.17 17.36
N ILE A 69 3.49 9.82 16.54
CA ILE A 69 2.10 10.15 16.90
C ILE A 69 1.30 8.88 17.19
N VAL A 70 1.35 7.89 16.29
CA VAL A 70 0.64 6.61 16.49
C VAL A 70 1.10 5.93 17.79
N TYR A 71 2.41 5.89 18.04
CA TYR A 71 2.98 5.35 19.26
C TYR A 71 2.54 6.10 20.52
N LEU A 72 2.59 7.43 20.51
CA LEU A 72 2.18 8.28 21.64
C LEU A 72 0.68 8.16 21.92
N VAL A 73 -0.15 8.11 20.88
CA VAL A 73 -1.60 7.88 20.99
C VAL A 73 -1.86 6.50 21.61
N TYR A 74 -1.22 5.45 21.10
CA TYR A 74 -1.34 4.11 21.68
C TYR A 74 -0.94 4.11 23.16
N PHE A 75 0.24 4.67 23.49
CA PHE A 75 0.74 4.68 24.86
C PHE A 75 -0.13 5.53 25.80
N TYR A 76 -0.73 6.60 25.30
CA TYR A 76 -1.68 7.41 26.05
C TYR A 76 -2.94 6.63 26.44
N PHE A 77 -3.45 5.78 25.54
CA PHE A 77 -4.70 5.03 25.78
C PHE A 77 -4.50 3.63 26.34
N ARG A 78 -3.30 3.04 26.28
CA ARG A 78 -3.05 1.60 26.54
C ARG A 78 -3.59 1.09 27.89
N ASP A 79 -3.54 1.92 28.92
CA ASP A 79 -3.94 1.57 30.30
C ASP A 79 -5.33 2.14 30.66
N THR A 80 -6.12 2.54 29.66
CA THR A 80 -7.45 3.15 29.81
C THR A 80 -8.54 2.24 29.24
N ILE A 81 -9.79 2.44 29.68
CA ILE A 81 -10.96 1.74 29.12
C ILE A 81 -11.17 2.01 27.61
N TYR A 82 -10.63 3.12 27.10
CA TYR A 82 -10.81 3.52 25.70
C TYR A 82 -10.01 2.68 24.72
N ILE A 83 -9.00 1.92 25.17
CA ILE A 83 -8.21 1.06 24.28
C ILE A 83 -9.07 -0.01 23.58
N GLY A 84 -10.07 -0.54 24.29
CA GLY A 84 -11.04 -1.49 23.74
C GLY A 84 -11.89 -0.84 22.65
N HIS A 85 -12.41 0.36 22.91
CA HIS A 85 -13.18 1.12 21.91
C HIS A 85 -12.34 1.46 20.67
N ILE A 86 -11.07 1.83 20.83
CA ILE A 86 -10.16 2.04 19.70
C ILE A 86 -10.03 0.75 18.88
N GLN A 87 -9.85 -0.40 19.53
CA GLN A 87 -9.76 -1.69 18.84
C GLN A 87 -11.06 -2.06 18.11
N GLU A 88 -12.23 -1.79 18.70
CA GLU A 88 -13.55 -2.03 18.09
C GLU A 88 -13.74 -1.16 16.83
N TRP A 89 -13.46 0.15 16.93
CA TRP A 89 -13.53 1.05 15.78
C TRP A 89 -12.54 0.68 14.68
N LEU A 90 -11.30 0.34 15.04
CA LEU A 90 -10.31 -0.17 14.08
C LEU A 90 -10.80 -1.45 13.40
N ASN A 91 -11.41 -2.38 14.15
CA ASN A 91 -12.02 -3.58 13.55
C ASN A 91 -13.07 -3.21 12.51
N ILE A 92 -14.02 -2.36 12.84
CA ILE A 92 -15.13 -2.01 11.94
C ILE A 92 -14.59 -1.30 10.69
N VAL A 93 -13.78 -0.25 10.88
CA VAL A 93 -13.27 0.59 9.78
C VAL A 93 -12.38 -0.23 8.84
N ILE A 94 -11.42 -0.99 9.37
CA ILE A 94 -10.49 -1.75 8.53
C ILE A 94 -11.19 -2.94 7.86
N ARG A 95 -12.14 -3.61 8.52
CA ARG A 95 -12.94 -4.68 7.89
C ARG A 95 -13.77 -4.13 6.74
N TRP A 96 -14.44 -3.00 6.96
CA TRP A 96 -15.22 -2.34 5.92
C TRP A 96 -14.36 -1.95 4.73
N MET A 97 -13.20 -1.35 4.97
CA MET A 97 -12.23 -1.05 3.91
C MET A 97 -11.78 -2.31 3.20
N HIS A 98 -11.44 -3.38 3.91
CA HIS A 98 -11.00 -4.64 3.30
C HIS A 98 -12.05 -5.25 2.38
N ILE A 99 -13.31 -5.30 2.82
CA ILE A 99 -14.42 -5.78 2.00
C ILE A 99 -14.60 -4.88 0.78
N THR A 100 -14.56 -3.56 0.96
CA THR A 100 -14.74 -2.59 -0.13
C THR A 100 -13.64 -2.73 -1.19
N PHE A 101 -12.37 -2.78 -0.78
CA PHE A 101 -11.25 -2.96 -1.70
C PHE A 101 -11.26 -4.35 -2.33
N GLY A 102 -11.67 -5.39 -1.59
CA GLY A 102 -11.83 -6.74 -2.11
C GLY A 102 -12.88 -6.80 -3.23
N ILE A 103 -14.04 -6.15 -3.02
CA ILE A 103 -15.07 -6.01 -4.06
C ILE A 103 -14.52 -5.26 -5.27
N ALA A 104 -13.79 -4.16 -5.06
CA ALA A 104 -13.19 -3.40 -6.15
C ALA A 104 -12.16 -4.23 -6.94
N TRP A 105 -11.29 -4.98 -6.26
CA TRP A 105 -10.23 -5.79 -6.88
C TRP A 105 -10.81 -6.97 -7.66
N ILE A 106 -11.75 -7.71 -7.07
CA ILE A 106 -12.43 -8.83 -7.73
C ILE A 106 -13.29 -8.31 -8.89
N GLY A 107 -14.01 -7.20 -8.69
CA GLY A 107 -14.83 -6.57 -9.72
C GLY A 107 -14.00 -6.11 -10.93
N ALA A 108 -12.87 -5.44 -10.69
CA ALA A 108 -11.92 -5.08 -11.74
C ALA A 108 -11.42 -6.33 -12.48
N SER A 109 -11.09 -7.40 -11.75
CA SER A 109 -10.62 -8.65 -12.34
C SER A 109 -11.67 -9.26 -13.28
N PHE A 110 -12.94 -9.35 -12.87
CA PHE A 110 -14.02 -9.83 -13.74
C PHE A 110 -14.24 -8.93 -14.95
N PHE A 111 -14.17 -7.61 -14.78
CA PHE A 111 -14.28 -6.67 -15.88
C PHE A 111 -13.16 -6.88 -16.92
N PHE A 112 -11.91 -7.03 -16.48
CA PHE A 112 -10.79 -7.32 -17.38
C PHE A 112 -10.93 -8.69 -18.05
N VAL A 113 -11.38 -9.74 -17.33
CA VAL A 113 -11.64 -11.06 -17.92
C VAL A 113 -12.72 -10.99 -19.01
N PHE A 114 -13.83 -10.29 -18.75
CA PHE A 114 -14.85 -10.02 -19.76
C PHE A 114 -14.25 -9.33 -20.98
N MET A 115 -13.52 -8.23 -20.77
CA MET A 115 -12.91 -7.47 -21.86
C MET A 115 -11.94 -8.33 -22.68
N GLU A 116 -11.09 -9.14 -22.03
CA GLU A 116 -10.17 -10.06 -22.71
C GLU A 116 -10.89 -11.07 -23.59
N ASN A 117 -12.01 -11.62 -23.11
CA ASN A 117 -12.78 -12.63 -23.82
C ASN A 117 -13.67 -12.05 -24.95
N SER A 118 -13.91 -10.74 -24.95
CA SER A 118 -14.73 -10.04 -25.94
C SER A 118 -13.91 -9.31 -27.01
N LEU A 119 -12.57 -9.44 -27.02
CA LEU A 119 -11.73 -8.81 -28.03
C LEU A 119 -11.98 -9.39 -29.43
N HIS A 120 -12.17 -8.51 -30.40
CA HIS A 120 -12.22 -8.85 -31.81
C HIS A 120 -10.82 -8.73 -32.41
N LYS A 121 -10.38 -9.76 -33.13
CA LYS A 121 -9.12 -9.71 -33.87
C LYS A 121 -9.31 -8.90 -35.13
N ASP A 122 -8.37 -8.00 -35.40
CA ASP A 122 -8.32 -7.18 -36.59
C ASP A 122 -7.13 -7.64 -37.46
N PRO A 123 -7.37 -8.28 -38.62
CA PRO A 123 -6.29 -8.73 -39.50
C PRO A 123 -5.41 -7.59 -40.02
N ASP A 124 -5.95 -6.36 -40.08
CA ASP A 124 -5.23 -5.20 -40.61
C ASP A 124 -4.30 -4.56 -39.55
N LYS A 125 -4.42 -4.98 -38.28
CA LYS A 125 -3.59 -4.50 -37.15
C LYS A 125 -2.96 -5.66 -36.38
N PRO A 126 -1.95 -6.35 -36.95
CA PRO A 126 -1.33 -7.53 -36.35
C PRO A 126 -0.63 -7.28 -35.01
N GLU A 127 -0.27 -6.03 -34.70
CA GLU A 127 0.31 -5.61 -33.42
C GLU A 127 -0.67 -5.68 -32.24
N LEU A 128 -1.98 -5.70 -32.51
CA LEU A 128 -3.02 -5.79 -31.50
C LEU A 128 -3.32 -7.26 -31.16
N LYS A 129 -3.59 -7.52 -29.88
CA LYS A 129 -4.26 -8.76 -29.45
C LYS A 129 -5.72 -8.75 -29.91
N GLY A 130 -6.32 -7.55 -29.94
CA GLY A 130 -7.64 -7.27 -30.49
C GLY A 130 -8.16 -5.91 -30.05
N ASN A 131 -9.37 -5.58 -30.48
CA ASN A 131 -10.08 -4.35 -30.14
C ASN A 131 -11.51 -4.64 -29.67
N LEU A 132 -12.12 -3.68 -28.98
CA LEU A 132 -13.46 -3.80 -28.44
C LEU A 132 -14.16 -2.43 -28.43
N TRP A 133 -15.38 -2.41 -28.95
CA TRP A 133 -16.33 -1.32 -28.73
C TRP A 133 -17.18 -1.61 -27.50
N MET A 134 -17.34 -0.63 -26.62
CA MET A 134 -18.17 -0.73 -25.43
C MET A 134 -19.11 0.48 -25.34
N LEU A 135 -20.33 0.25 -24.86
CA LEU A 135 -21.29 1.31 -24.52
C LEU A 135 -21.51 1.31 -23.01
N HIS A 136 -21.29 2.45 -22.36
CA HIS A 136 -21.63 2.61 -20.94
C HIS A 136 -22.02 4.05 -20.64
N GLY A 137 -23.08 4.25 -19.85
CA GLY A 137 -23.58 5.59 -19.50
C GLY A 137 -23.99 6.44 -20.70
N GLY A 138 -24.36 5.83 -21.83
CA GLY A 138 -24.69 6.51 -23.08
C GLY A 138 -23.47 6.91 -23.94
N GLY A 139 -22.24 6.67 -23.49
CA GLY A 139 -21.01 6.93 -24.24
C GLY A 139 -20.42 5.67 -24.88
N PHE A 140 -19.86 5.82 -26.08
CA PHE A 140 -19.14 4.77 -26.79
C PHE A 140 -17.64 4.87 -26.51
N TRP A 141 -17.04 3.73 -26.17
CA TRP A 141 -15.62 3.56 -25.91
C TRP A 141 -15.04 2.60 -26.94
N PHE A 142 -13.86 2.91 -27.46
CA PHE A 142 -13.09 2.00 -28.28
C PHE A 142 -11.77 1.70 -27.59
N VAL A 143 -11.50 0.42 -27.35
CA VAL A 143 -10.31 -0.04 -26.62
C VAL A 143 -9.50 -0.94 -27.53
N GLU A 144 -8.20 -0.67 -27.61
CA GLU A 144 -7.23 -1.52 -28.30
C GLU A 144 -6.30 -2.16 -27.28
N LYS A 145 -6.16 -3.48 -27.33
CA LYS A 145 -5.20 -4.21 -26.49
C LYS A 145 -4.00 -4.61 -27.34
N TYR A 146 -2.83 -4.13 -26.97
CA TYR A 146 -1.57 -4.50 -27.62
C TYR A 146 -1.06 -5.86 -27.12
N GLN A 147 -0.41 -6.64 -27.99
CA GLN A 147 0.19 -7.93 -27.59
C GLN A 147 1.44 -7.74 -26.73
N VAL A 148 2.21 -6.70 -27.03
CA VAL A 148 3.44 -6.30 -26.35
C VAL A 148 3.42 -4.79 -26.12
N ALA A 149 4.36 -4.27 -25.33
CA ALA A 149 4.45 -2.83 -25.11
C ALA A 149 4.57 -2.08 -26.47
N PRO A 150 3.81 -1.00 -26.67
CA PRO A 150 3.91 -0.20 -27.89
C PRO A 150 5.29 0.46 -27.99
N LYS A 151 5.71 0.77 -29.23
CA LYS A 151 7.02 1.41 -29.50
C LYS A 151 7.21 2.73 -28.75
N GLN A 152 6.11 3.47 -28.56
CA GLN A 152 6.10 4.67 -27.75
C GLN A 152 5.01 4.53 -26.69
N MET A 153 5.41 4.57 -25.42
CA MET A 153 4.47 4.52 -24.31
C MET A 153 3.69 5.83 -24.23
N PRO A 154 2.35 5.79 -24.19
CA PRO A 154 1.55 6.99 -24.03
C PRO A 154 1.82 7.62 -22.66
N ARG A 155 1.75 8.95 -22.59
CA ARG A 155 1.84 9.67 -21.32
C ARG A 155 0.54 9.46 -20.53
N GLY A 156 0.64 9.25 -19.23
CA GLY A 156 -0.53 9.13 -18.35
C GLY A 156 -1.18 7.74 -18.31
N VAL A 157 -0.43 6.66 -18.56
CA VAL A 157 -0.94 5.30 -18.37
C VAL A 157 -1.42 5.12 -16.92
N HIS A 158 -2.70 4.79 -16.78
CA HIS A 158 -3.25 4.39 -15.50
C HIS A 158 -2.97 2.91 -15.23
N TRP A 159 -2.38 2.61 -14.08
CA TRP A 159 -2.12 1.24 -13.65
C TRP A 159 -3.07 0.85 -12.51
N PHE A 160 -3.99 -0.06 -12.81
CA PHE A 160 -4.95 -0.65 -11.87
C PHE A 160 -4.25 -1.62 -10.90
N LYS A 161 -3.56 -1.06 -9.90
CA LYS A 161 -2.82 -1.81 -8.87
C LYS A 161 -3.34 -1.56 -7.46
N TYR A 162 -4.03 -0.44 -7.26
CA TYR A 162 -4.37 0.05 -5.93
C TYR A 162 -5.43 -0.81 -5.26
N GLU A 163 -6.38 -1.35 -6.01
CA GLU A 163 -7.42 -2.24 -5.52
C GLU A 163 -6.81 -3.49 -4.87
N ALA A 164 -5.86 -4.11 -5.55
CA ALA A 164 -5.11 -5.26 -5.03
C ALA A 164 -4.24 -4.87 -3.83
N TYR A 165 -3.49 -3.76 -3.94
CA TYR A 165 -2.58 -3.32 -2.88
C TYR A 165 -3.32 -2.93 -1.60
N PHE A 166 -4.44 -2.23 -1.69
CA PHE A 166 -5.25 -1.87 -0.54
C PHE A 166 -6.01 -3.06 0.03
N THR A 167 -6.47 -4.01 -0.79
CA THR A 167 -7.02 -5.28 -0.28
C THR A 167 -5.98 -6.02 0.56
N TRP A 168 -4.76 -6.18 0.03
CA TRP A 168 -3.67 -6.80 0.76
C TRP A 168 -3.31 -6.04 2.05
N LEU A 169 -3.14 -4.71 1.95
CA LEU A 169 -2.76 -3.87 3.10
C LEU A 169 -3.79 -3.93 4.22
N THR A 170 -5.07 -3.81 3.89
CA THR A 170 -6.15 -3.87 4.88
C THR A 170 -6.32 -5.29 5.43
N GLY A 171 -6.18 -6.33 4.61
CA GLY A 171 -6.22 -7.73 5.05
C GLY A 171 -5.08 -8.07 6.00
N PHE A 172 -3.87 -7.61 5.68
CA PHE A 172 -2.72 -7.74 6.56
C PHE A 172 -2.92 -6.95 7.85
N SER A 173 -3.48 -5.74 7.79
CA SER A 173 -3.81 -4.95 8.98
C SER A 173 -4.83 -5.66 9.89
N LEU A 174 -5.80 -6.40 9.33
CA LEU A 174 -6.74 -7.20 10.11
C LEU A 174 -6.05 -8.31 10.91
N LEU A 175 -4.97 -8.92 10.39
CA LEU A 175 -4.19 -9.88 11.17
C LEU A 175 -3.69 -9.26 12.48
N PHE A 176 -3.16 -8.04 12.42
CA PHE A 176 -2.67 -7.34 13.61
C PHE A 176 -3.82 -6.94 14.54
N ILE A 177 -4.88 -6.35 14.01
CA ILE A 177 -5.99 -5.80 14.82
C ILE A 177 -6.79 -6.90 15.51
N VAL A 178 -7.02 -8.01 14.79
CA VAL A 178 -7.86 -9.12 15.28
C VAL A 178 -7.02 -10.05 16.16
N TYR A 179 -5.86 -10.48 15.69
CA TYR A 179 -5.12 -11.56 16.35
C TYR A 179 -3.98 -11.07 17.23
N TYR A 180 -3.30 -9.96 16.92
CA TYR A 180 -2.09 -9.58 17.67
C TYR A 180 -2.34 -8.50 18.71
N PHE A 181 -3.28 -7.58 18.48
CA PHE A 181 -3.61 -6.49 19.40
C PHE A 181 -4.12 -7.02 20.75
N ASN A 182 -4.93 -8.09 20.74
CA ASN A 182 -5.34 -8.82 21.93
C ASN A 182 -5.09 -10.33 21.75
N ALA A 183 -3.81 -10.69 21.51
CA ALA A 183 -3.41 -12.07 21.26
C ALA A 183 -3.75 -13.03 22.41
N LYS A 184 -3.77 -12.57 23.66
CA LYS A 184 -4.17 -13.42 24.79
C LYS A 184 -5.62 -13.91 24.67
N ALA A 185 -6.51 -13.09 24.08
CA ALA A 185 -7.92 -13.46 23.90
C ALA A 185 -8.19 -14.15 22.56
N MET A 186 -7.48 -13.75 21.49
CA MET A 186 -7.84 -14.12 20.11
C MET A 186 -6.90 -15.14 19.47
N LEU A 187 -5.68 -15.31 20.01
CA LEU A 187 -4.64 -16.17 19.43
C LEU A 187 -4.25 -17.33 20.35
N ILE A 188 -4.25 -17.11 21.66
CA ILE A 188 -3.79 -18.08 22.67
C ILE A 188 -5.01 -18.69 23.36
N ASP A 189 -5.04 -20.03 23.44
CA ASP A 189 -5.97 -20.76 24.29
C ASP A 189 -5.22 -21.24 25.55
N PRO A 190 -5.43 -20.60 26.72
CA PRO A 190 -4.73 -20.96 27.95
C PRO A 190 -5.08 -22.36 28.47
N ASN A 191 -6.21 -22.96 28.04
CA ASN A 191 -6.60 -24.30 28.47
C ASN A 191 -5.78 -25.39 27.78
N ILE A 192 -5.23 -25.08 26.60
CA ILE A 192 -4.36 -25.99 25.86
C ILE A 192 -2.90 -25.71 26.22
N TYR A 193 -2.46 -24.45 26.09
CA TYR A 193 -1.09 -24.05 26.38
C TYR A 193 -1.00 -22.55 26.65
N ASP A 194 -0.82 -22.20 27.93
CA ASP A 194 -0.64 -20.82 28.38
C ASP A 194 0.78 -20.32 28.07
N MET A 195 0.94 -19.73 26.88
CA MET A 195 2.21 -19.14 26.44
C MET A 195 2.23 -17.61 26.61
N PRO A 196 3.41 -16.99 26.74
CA PRO A 196 3.52 -15.53 26.68
C PRO A 196 3.03 -14.98 25.33
N THR A 197 2.30 -13.86 25.36
CA THR A 197 1.71 -13.21 24.17
C THR A 197 2.70 -13.00 23.02
N TRP A 198 3.92 -12.59 23.32
CA TRP A 198 4.95 -12.32 22.32
C TRP A 198 5.38 -13.60 21.57
N VAL A 199 5.38 -14.76 22.25
CA VAL A 199 5.71 -16.05 21.63
C VAL A 199 4.65 -16.41 20.59
N GLY A 200 3.37 -16.27 20.94
CA GLY A 200 2.27 -16.51 20.01
C GLY A 200 2.35 -15.62 18.77
N ILE A 201 2.63 -14.32 18.94
CA ILE A 201 2.80 -13.38 17.83
C ILE A 201 3.98 -13.78 16.94
N VAL A 202 5.13 -14.13 17.53
CA VAL A 202 6.32 -14.58 16.78
C VAL A 202 6.03 -15.86 16.00
N ILE A 203 5.31 -16.82 16.58
CA ILE A 203 4.88 -18.04 15.87
C ILE A 203 3.95 -17.68 14.71
N GLY A 204 2.97 -16.78 14.95
CA GLY A 204 2.04 -16.31 13.91
C GLY A 204 2.77 -15.70 12.72
N ILE A 205 3.63 -14.69 12.96
CA ILE A 205 4.41 -14.03 11.91
C ILE A 205 5.42 -15.00 11.28
N GLY A 206 6.08 -15.81 12.12
CA GLY A 206 7.05 -16.81 11.69
C GLY A 206 6.45 -17.85 10.76
N SER A 207 5.20 -18.27 10.99
CA SER A 207 4.52 -19.23 10.12
C SER A 207 4.30 -18.68 8.70
N LEU A 208 4.04 -17.38 8.55
CA LEU A 208 3.96 -16.73 7.24
C LEU A 208 5.31 -16.74 6.52
N ALA A 209 6.38 -16.39 7.24
CA ALA A 209 7.74 -16.39 6.70
C ALA A 209 8.20 -17.81 6.31
N VAL A 210 7.91 -18.80 7.15
CA VAL A 210 8.20 -20.22 6.90
C VAL A 210 7.39 -20.73 5.70
N GLY A 211 6.09 -20.41 5.62
CA GLY A 211 5.25 -20.76 4.48
C GLY A 211 5.80 -20.19 3.17
N TYR A 212 6.23 -18.92 3.17
CA TYR A 212 6.91 -18.32 2.04
C TYR A 212 8.23 -19.03 1.71
N ALA A 213 9.06 -19.33 2.71
CA ALA A 213 10.34 -20.01 2.48
C ALA A 213 10.16 -21.42 1.90
N ILE A 214 9.16 -22.18 2.36
CA ILE A 214 8.79 -23.48 1.81
C ILE A 214 8.33 -23.33 0.36
N TYR A 215 7.39 -22.42 0.10
CA TYR A 215 6.91 -22.14 -1.26
C TYR A 215 8.06 -21.75 -2.19
N HIS A 216 8.95 -20.85 -1.74
CA HIS A 216 10.11 -20.43 -2.48
C HIS A 216 11.05 -21.60 -2.78
N ALA A 217 11.41 -22.39 -1.77
CA ALA A 217 12.25 -23.57 -1.94
C ALA A 217 11.62 -24.56 -2.94
N MET A 218 10.32 -24.83 -2.84
CA MET A 218 9.59 -25.69 -3.77
C MET A 218 9.64 -25.13 -5.20
N SER A 219 9.46 -23.82 -5.38
CA SER A 219 9.46 -23.18 -6.70
C SER A 219 10.81 -23.28 -7.43
N LEU A 220 11.90 -23.48 -6.68
CA LEU A 220 13.23 -23.70 -7.25
C LEU A 220 13.45 -25.15 -7.71
N THR A 221 12.54 -26.06 -7.40
CA THR A 221 12.65 -27.48 -7.78
C THR A 221 11.91 -27.79 -9.10
N PRO A 222 12.17 -28.96 -9.72
CA PRO A 222 11.40 -29.43 -10.88
C PRO A 222 9.89 -29.59 -10.62
N LEU A 223 9.43 -29.54 -9.37
CA LEU A 223 8.03 -29.60 -9.00
C LEU A 223 7.21 -28.48 -9.65
N LEU A 224 7.82 -27.30 -9.87
CA LEU A 224 7.16 -26.16 -10.54
C LEU A 224 6.63 -26.52 -11.94
N LYS A 225 7.22 -27.51 -12.62
CA LYS A 225 6.79 -27.97 -13.95
C LYS A 225 5.62 -28.96 -13.90
N LYS A 226 5.16 -29.34 -12.71
CA LYS A 226 4.09 -30.31 -12.49
C LYS A 226 2.96 -29.64 -11.70
N PRO A 227 2.07 -28.87 -12.35
CA PRO A 227 1.06 -28.05 -11.68
C PRO A 227 0.24 -28.84 -10.66
N MET A 228 -0.20 -30.05 -11.03
CA MET A 228 -1.00 -30.94 -10.17
C MET A 228 -0.32 -31.31 -8.83
N LEU A 229 1.02 -31.30 -8.76
CA LEU A 229 1.78 -31.62 -7.54
C LEU A 229 2.29 -30.38 -6.81
N PHE A 230 2.33 -29.23 -7.49
CA PHE A 230 2.86 -27.97 -6.96
C PHE A 230 1.77 -27.14 -6.26
N GLY A 231 0.51 -27.30 -6.68
CA GLY A 231 -0.66 -26.59 -6.15
C GLY A 231 -1.74 -26.47 -7.21
#